data_AF-A0A353HYW7-F1
#
_entry.id   AF-A0A353HYW7-F1
#
_cell.length_a   1.000
_cell.length_b   1.000
_cell.length_c   1.000
_cell.angle_alpha   90.00
_cell.angle_beta   90.00
_cell.angle_gamma   90.00
#
_symmetry.space_group_name_H-M   'P 1'
#
loop_
_entity.id
_entity.type
_entity.pdbx_description
1 polymer ?
#
loop_
_entity_poly.entity_id
_entity_poly.type
_entity_poly.pdbx_seq_one_letter_code
_entity_poly.pdbx_strand_id
1 'polypeptide(L)'
;AAAGGRFVVAADTSPDHLARTARDRGWRHLELLSSQGTRLKADHGAIDEDGQQKPMMLSFRRDADGTLRLAWRSELVDAPSEPGQVHRATGTLDTFWNLFDLTPGGRPDFQEQLQYGCCRAGG
;
A
#
# COMPACT_ATOMS: atom_id res chain seq x y z
N ALA A 1 -21.11 -16.29 -8.34
CA ALA A 1 -19.81 -16.64 -7.72
C ALA A 1 -19.34 -15.45 -6.91
N ALA A 2 -18.97 -15.62 -5.64
CA ALA A 2 -18.33 -14.53 -4.91
C ALA A 2 -16.98 -14.23 -5.58
N ALA A 3 -16.69 -12.96 -5.85
CA ALA A 3 -15.37 -12.56 -6.31
C ALA A 3 -14.39 -12.77 -5.15
N GLY A 4 -13.74 -13.94 -5.11
CA GLY A 4 -12.65 -14.21 -4.18
C GLY A 4 -11.39 -13.48 -4.63
N GLY A 5 -10.61 -12.98 -3.69
CA GLY A 5 -9.34 -12.30 -3.96
C GLY A 5 -8.47 -12.26 -2.72
N ARG A 6 -7.16 -12.06 -2.90
CA ARG A 6 -6.19 -11.89 -1.82
C ARG A 6 -5.64 -10.47 -1.90
N PHE A 7 -5.76 -9.72 -0.81
CA PHE A 7 -5.14 -8.41 -0.66
C PHE A 7 -3.83 -8.57 0.12
N VAL A 8 -2.74 -8.05 -0.43
CA VAL A 8 -1.39 -8.11 0.16
C VAL A 8 -0.72 -6.77 0.01
N VAL A 9 0.14 -6.41 0.96
CA VAL A 9 1.00 -5.22 0.89
C VAL A 9 2.44 -5.66 0.69
N ALA A 10 3.07 -5.16 -0.37
CA ALA A 10 4.44 -5.49 -0.72
C ALA A 10 5.39 -4.30 -0.54
N ALA A 11 6.48 -4.51 0.20
CA ALA A 11 7.47 -3.49 0.48
C ALA A 11 8.89 -3.97 0.17
N ASP A 12 9.74 -3.07 -0.35
CA ASP A 12 11.16 -3.36 -0.57
C ASP A 12 11.95 -3.16 0.72
N THR A 13 11.83 -4.15 1.59
CA THR A 13 12.56 -4.21 2.86
C THR A 13 12.62 -5.65 3.34
N SER A 14 13.46 -5.95 4.34
CA SER A 14 13.61 -7.33 4.81
C SER A 14 12.32 -7.86 5.46
N PRO A 15 12.06 -9.18 5.38
CA PRO A 15 10.93 -9.80 6.06
C PRO A 15 10.87 -9.48 7.56
N ASP A 16 12.03 -9.45 8.22
CA ASP A 16 12.13 -9.11 9.65
C ASP A 16 11.66 -7.69 9.95
N HIS A 17 11.98 -6.74 9.07
CA HIS A 17 11.53 -5.36 9.24
C HIS A 17 10.02 -5.22 9.03
N LEU A 18 9.44 -5.94 8.06
CA LEU A 18 7.99 -6.01 7.90
C LEU A 18 7.30 -6.64 9.12
N ALA A 19 7.84 -7.75 9.62
CA ALA A 19 7.29 -8.44 10.78
C ALA A 19 7.31 -7.56 12.04
N ARG A 20 8.39 -6.79 12.27
CA ARG A 20 8.43 -5.78 13.34
C ARG A 20 7.39 -4.68 13.12
N THR A 21 7.34 -4.11 11.91
CA THR A 21 6.38 -3.05 11.56
C THR A 21 4.93 -3.46 11.81
N ALA A 22 4.55 -4.68 11.40
CA ALA A 22 3.23 -5.22 11.65
C ALA A 22 2.93 -5.39 13.15
N ARG A 23 3.91 -5.90 13.92
CA ARG A 23 3.77 -6.09 15.36
C ARG A 23 3.58 -4.76 16.08
N ASP A 24 4.42 -3.78 15.80
CA ASP A 24 4.42 -2.46 16.45
C ASP A 24 3.12 -1.70 16.17
N ARG A 25 2.51 -1.92 15.00
CA ARG A 25 1.22 -1.33 14.60
C ARG A 25 0.00 -2.21 14.91
N GLY A 26 0.19 -3.37 15.52
CA GLY A 26 -0.89 -4.31 15.82
C GLY A 26 -1.62 -4.86 14.58
N TRP A 27 -0.98 -4.83 13.40
CA TRP A 27 -1.56 -5.34 12.15
C TRP A 27 -1.57 -6.88 12.15
N ARG A 28 -2.71 -7.46 12.51
CA ARG A 28 -2.88 -8.93 12.63
C ARG A 28 -3.55 -9.60 11.44
N HIS A 29 -4.24 -8.82 10.61
CA HIS A 29 -5.08 -9.33 9.51
C HIS A 29 -4.62 -8.85 8.13
N LEU A 30 -3.46 -8.17 8.08
CA LEU A 30 -2.86 -7.70 6.85
C LEU A 30 -1.69 -8.59 6.49
N GLU A 31 -1.69 -9.13 5.27
CA GLU A 31 -0.56 -9.89 4.79
C GLU A 31 0.51 -8.98 4.19
N LEU A 32 1.73 -9.09 4.71
CA LEU A 32 2.88 -8.34 4.25
C LEU A 32 3.86 -9.26 3.52
N LEU A 33 4.31 -8.84 2.34
CA LEU A 33 5.32 -9.54 1.55
C LEU A 33 6.54 -8.66 1.35
N SER A 34 7.73 -9.24 1.55
CA SER A 34 8.97 -8.59 1.16
C SER A 34 9.16 -8.74 -0.34
N SER A 35 9.40 -7.62 -1.02
CA SER A 35 9.86 -7.61 -2.42
C SER A 35 11.38 -7.45 -2.53
N GLN A 36 12.12 -7.56 -1.41
CA GLN A 36 13.56 -7.38 -1.39
C GLN A 36 14.26 -8.40 -2.30
N GLY A 37 15.17 -7.91 -3.14
CA GLY A 37 15.89 -8.74 -4.10
C GLY A 37 15.05 -9.21 -5.30
N THR A 38 13.82 -8.70 -5.45
CA THR A 38 12.98 -8.98 -6.62
C THR A 38 12.93 -7.78 -7.56
N ARG A 39 12.50 -8.01 -8.80
CA ARG A 39 12.24 -6.94 -9.77
C ARG A 39 10.80 -6.44 -9.78
N LEU A 40 9.92 -6.96 -8.90
CA LEU A 40 8.49 -6.69 -8.93
C LEU A 40 8.15 -5.19 -9.02
N LYS A 41 8.78 -4.36 -8.18
CA LYS A 41 8.53 -2.92 -8.17
C LYS A 41 9.10 -2.22 -9.41
N ALA A 42 10.32 -2.59 -9.82
CA ALA A 42 10.98 -2.01 -10.99
C ALA A 42 10.22 -2.34 -12.29
N ASP A 43 9.84 -3.61 -12.50
CA ASP A 43 9.15 -4.07 -13.70
C ASP A 43 7.73 -3.49 -13.85
N HIS A 44 7.18 -2.89 -12.78
CA HIS A 44 5.87 -2.23 -12.80
C HIS A 44 5.92 -0.71 -12.64
N GLY A 45 7.12 -0.10 -12.64
CA GLY A 45 7.27 1.36 -12.53
C GLY A 45 6.96 1.92 -11.15
N ALA A 46 7.01 1.08 -10.10
CA ALA A 46 6.79 1.48 -8.71
C ALA A 46 8.05 2.05 -8.03
N ILE A 47 9.09 2.34 -8.81
CA ILE A 47 10.33 3.01 -8.38
C ILE A 47 10.50 4.24 -9.29
N ASP A 48 10.77 5.40 -8.73
CA ASP A 48 11.06 6.61 -9.50
C ASP A 48 12.54 6.73 -9.92
N GLU A 49 12.88 7.82 -10.60
CA GLU A 49 14.22 8.05 -11.13
C GLU A 49 15.27 8.20 -10.02
N ASP A 50 14.86 8.62 -8.83
CA ASP A 50 15.70 8.77 -7.64
C ASP A 50 15.79 7.47 -6.81
N GLY A 51 15.19 6.38 -7.29
CA GLY A 51 15.14 5.09 -6.61
C GLY A 51 14.14 5.02 -5.45
N GLN A 52 13.27 6.03 -5.28
CA GLN A 52 12.25 6.03 -4.25
C GLN A 52 11.03 5.22 -4.66
N GLN A 53 10.34 4.66 -3.68
CA GLN A 53 9.16 3.84 -3.93
C GLN A 53 7.94 4.71 -4.19
N LYS A 54 7.24 4.44 -5.29
CA LYS A 54 5.94 5.04 -5.60
C LYS A 54 4.80 4.24 -4.94
N PRO A 55 3.75 4.90 -4.42
CA PRO A 55 2.56 4.21 -3.95
C PRO A 55 1.79 3.66 -5.15
N MET A 56 1.85 2.34 -5.33
CA MET A 56 1.27 1.65 -6.49
C MET A 56 0.38 0.50 -6.06
N MET A 57 -0.77 0.36 -6.73
CA MET A 57 -1.66 -0.79 -6.60
C MET A 57 -1.65 -1.59 -7.91
N LEU A 58 -1.45 -2.90 -7.78
CA LEU A 58 -1.45 -3.86 -8.87
C LEU A 58 -2.54 -4.90 -8.63
N SER A 59 -3.36 -5.16 -9.65
CA SER A 59 -4.34 -6.24 -9.64
C SER A 59 -3.93 -7.28 -10.66
N PHE A 60 -3.81 -8.52 -10.23
CA PHE A 60 -3.52 -9.65 -11.10
C PHE A 60 -4.74 -10.56 -11.17
N ARG A 61 -5.05 -11.03 -12.37
CA ARG A 61 -5.99 -12.14 -12.57
C ARG A 61 -5.20 -13.42 -12.79
N ARG A 62 -5.70 -14.52 -12.23
CA ARG A 62 -5.22 -15.87 -12.53
C ARG A 62 -6.17 -16.51 -13.53
N ASP A 63 -5.67 -16.83 -14.71
CA ASP A 63 -6.44 -17.54 -15.73
C ASP A 63 -6.62 -19.02 -15.34
N ALA A 64 -7.50 -19.73 -16.06
CA ALA A 64 -7.81 -21.14 -15.77
C ALA A 64 -6.60 -22.08 -15.91
N ASP A 65 -5.62 -21.71 -16.74
CA ASP A 65 -4.35 -22.42 -16.93
C ASP A 65 -3.32 -22.11 -15.82
N GLY A 66 -3.66 -21.23 -14.88
CA GLY A 66 -2.79 -20.79 -13.79
C GLY A 66 -1.86 -19.63 -14.13
N THR A 67 -1.93 -19.07 -15.35
CA THR A 67 -1.15 -17.89 -15.73
C THR A 67 -1.62 -16.67 -14.94
N LEU A 68 -0.68 -15.95 -14.31
CA LEU A 68 -0.95 -14.64 -13.71
C LEU A 68 -0.79 -13.54 -14.76
N ARG A 69 -1.82 -12.71 -14.92
CA ARG A 69 -1.79 -11.56 -15.83
C ARG A 69 -2.12 -10.30 -15.06
N LEU A 70 -1.35 -9.23 -15.31
CA LEU A 70 -1.71 -7.90 -14.83
C LEU A 70 -3.06 -7.52 -15.45
N ALA A 71 -4.04 -7.25 -14.60
CA ALA A 71 -5.39 -6.87 -15.00
C ALA A 71 -5.58 -5.35 -14.89
N TRP A 72 -4.96 -4.72 -13.89
CA TRP A 72 -5.02 -3.27 -13.68
C TRP A 72 -3.82 -2.78 -12.86
N ARG A 73 -3.38 -1.54 -13.11
CA ARG A 73 -2.39 -0.82 -12.28
C ARG A 73 -2.85 0.62 -12.04
N SER A 74 -2.40 1.24 -10.96
CA SER A 74 -2.66 2.64 -10.63
C SER A 74 -1.86 3.61 -11.52
N GLU A 75 -2.20 3.72 -12.82
CA GLU A 75 -1.43 4.49 -13.82
C GLU A 75 -1.34 5.98 -13.54
N LEU A 76 -2.31 6.52 -12.80
CA LEU A 76 -2.31 7.91 -12.37
C LEU A 76 -1.09 8.27 -11.50
N VAL A 77 -0.32 7.26 -11.04
CA VAL A 77 0.94 7.47 -10.32
C VAL A 77 2.01 8.16 -11.16
N ASP A 78 1.92 8.03 -12.48
CA ASP A 78 2.87 8.60 -13.44
C ASP A 78 2.40 9.94 -14.02
N ALA A 79 1.17 10.36 -13.70
CA ALA A 79 0.61 11.62 -14.20
C ALA A 79 1.01 12.79 -13.27
N PRO A 80 1.22 14.00 -13.82
CA PRO A 80 1.40 15.18 -13.01
C PRO A 80 0.14 15.47 -12.19
N SER A 81 0.33 16.00 -10.97
CA SER A 81 -0.79 16.51 -10.17
C SER A 81 -1.23 17.87 -10.70
N GLU A 82 -2.54 18.10 -10.73
CA GLU A 82 -3.11 19.41 -11.07
C GLU A 82 -2.72 20.45 -9.99
N PRO A 83 -2.66 21.75 -10.33
CA PRO A 83 -2.37 22.80 -9.36
C PRO A 83 -3.29 22.73 -8.13
N GLY A 84 -2.69 22.64 -6.94
CA GLY A 84 -3.43 22.54 -5.67
C GLY A 84 -3.96 21.15 -5.33
N GLN A 85 -3.68 20.12 -6.14
CA GLN A 85 -4.02 18.73 -5.85
C GLN A 85 -2.78 17.96 -5.36
N VAL A 86 -3.02 17.02 -4.46
CA VAL A 86 -2.04 16.01 -4.05
C VAL A 86 -2.15 14.77 -4.94
N HIS A 87 -1.14 13.90 -4.85
CA HIS A 87 -1.14 12.62 -5.56
C HIS A 87 -2.33 11.77 -5.14
N ARG A 88 -2.98 11.10 -6.10
CA ARG A 88 -4.27 10.40 -5.90
C ARG A 88 -4.35 9.04 -6.58
N ALA A 89 -3.21 8.46 -6.96
CA ALA A 89 -3.21 7.24 -7.77
C ALA A 89 -3.75 6.01 -7.03
N THR A 90 -3.62 5.99 -5.71
CA THR A 90 -4.19 4.97 -4.84
C THR A 90 -5.53 5.36 -4.24
N GLY A 91 -6.19 6.40 -4.77
CA GLY A 91 -7.47 6.94 -4.28
C GLY A 91 -8.58 5.90 -4.05
N THR A 92 -8.59 4.83 -4.84
CA THR A 92 -9.53 3.71 -4.66
C THR A 92 -9.34 2.99 -3.31
N LEU A 93 -8.12 2.95 -2.78
CA LEU A 93 -7.79 2.40 -1.46
C LEU A 93 -7.97 3.42 -0.34
N ASP A 94 -8.04 4.73 -0.64
CA ASP A 94 -8.18 5.78 0.38
C ASP A 94 -9.48 5.66 1.18
N THR A 95 -10.48 4.94 0.68
CA THR A 95 -11.68 4.61 1.47
C THR A 95 -11.32 3.86 2.77
N PHE A 96 -10.22 3.11 2.81
CA PHE A 96 -9.71 2.54 4.06
C PHE A 96 -9.21 3.61 5.04
N TRP A 97 -8.60 4.69 4.54
CA TRP A 97 -8.23 5.83 5.39
C TRP A 97 -9.46 6.55 5.95
N ASN A 98 -10.55 6.64 5.18
CA ASN A 98 -11.83 7.15 5.69
C ASN A 98 -12.39 6.29 6.85
N LEU A 99 -12.13 4.98 6.87
CA LEU A 99 -12.49 4.12 8.00
C LEU A 99 -11.58 4.39 9.21
N PHE A 100 -10.28 4.63 9.00
CA PHE A 100 -9.35 4.98 10.09
C PHE A 100 -9.61 6.36 10.68
N ASP A 101 -10.25 7.28 9.94
CA ASP A 101 -10.73 8.56 10.47
C ASP A 101 -11.79 8.41 11.57
N LEU A 102 -12.48 7.27 11.62
CA LEU A 102 -13.45 6.96 12.67
C LEU A 102 -12.77 6.54 13.99
N THR A 103 -11.44 6.43 14.02
CA THR A 103 -10.71 6.19 15.27
C THR A 103 -10.56 7.49 16.07
N PRO A 104 -10.47 7.44 17.41
CA PRO A 104 -10.32 8.64 18.25
C PRO A 104 -9.09 9.50 17.92
N GLY A 105 -8.09 8.91 17.25
CA GLY A 105 -6.90 9.61 16.78
C GLY A 105 -6.85 9.73 15.25
N GLY A 106 -8.01 9.82 14.58
CA GLY A 106 -8.16 9.95 13.12
C GLY A 106 -7.29 11.04 12.48
N ARG A 107 -7.32 11.17 11.15
CA ARG A 107 -6.34 12.01 10.45
C ARG A 107 -6.50 13.50 10.81
N PRO A 108 -5.39 14.24 11.01
CA PRO A 108 -5.43 15.66 11.32
C PRO A 108 -5.76 16.53 10.10
N ASP A 109 -5.51 16.02 8.89
CA ASP A 109 -5.82 16.65 7.61
C ASP A 109 -6.19 15.58 6.55
N PHE A 110 -6.21 15.98 5.27
CA PHE A 110 -6.57 15.09 4.16
C PHE A 110 -5.52 14.00 3.86
N GLN A 111 -4.29 14.10 4.39
CA GLN A 111 -3.18 13.18 4.11
C GLN A 111 -3.12 12.00 5.08
N GLU A 112 -2.56 10.89 4.61
CA GLU A 112 -2.31 9.73 5.45
C GLU A 112 -1.33 10.07 6.58
N GLN A 113 -1.70 9.67 7.80
CA GLN A 113 -0.76 9.69 8.92
C GLN A 113 -0.21 8.28 9.16
N LEU A 114 1.12 8.18 9.22
CA LEU A 114 1.82 6.92 9.53
C LEU A 114 2.14 6.78 11.02
N GLN A 115 1.99 7.88 11.77
CA GLN A 115 2.28 8.00 13.19
C GLN A 115 0.99 8.47 13.88
N TYR A 116 0.52 7.69 14.85
CA TYR A 116 -0.65 8.01 15.65
C TYR A 116 -0.17 8.27 17.07
N GLY A 117 -0.62 9.36 17.70
CA GLY A 117 -0.20 9.73 19.05
C GLY A 117 -0.73 8.81 20.16
N CYS A 118 -1.51 7.79 19.82
CA CYS A 118 -2.09 6.89 20.82
C CYS A 118 -1.13 5.74 21.16
N CYS A 119 -1.07 5.46 22.47
CA CYS A 119 -0.20 4.49 23.13
C CYS A 119 1.30 4.85 23.11
N ARG A 120 1.69 5.80 23.98
CA ARG A 120 3.01 5.70 24.63
C ARG A 120 3.08 4.32 25.28
N ALA A 121 4.00 3.47 24.82
CA ALA A 121 4.40 2.31 25.59
C ALA A 121 5.07 2.83 26.87
N GLY A 122 4.38 2.77 28.01
CA GLY A 122 4.98 3.06 29.33
C GLY A 122 4.17 4.00 30.19
N GLY A 123 3.46 3.39 31.14
CA GLY A 123 2.81 3.94 32.32
C GLY A 123 2.31 2.77 33.16
#